data_AF-A0A328NNQ9-F1
#
_entry.id   AF-A0A328NNQ9-F1
#
_cell.length_a   1.000
_cell.length_b   1.000
_cell.length_c   1.000
_cell.angle_alpha   90.00
_cell.angle_beta   90.00
_cell.angle_gamma   90.00
#
_symmetry.space_group_name_H-M   'P 1'
#
loop_
_entity.id
_entity.type
_entity.pdbx_description
1 polymer ?
#
loop_
_entity_poly.entity_id
_entity_poly.type
_entity_poly.pdbx_seq_one_letter_code
_entity_poly.pdbx_strand_id
1 'polypeptide(L)'
;MDTRTLVAVSAAALTLGLLTGCVDDATAPAGPAAGASAPQATGEPWYDETAPASPGGTTGGAGSPCPVPVTFPLADGWTAKAIKPPKGELAELVGEALTKRGGTTVRCEVDGRPAGGGFLRIWAADSPTVTPRAALESFAAGAGETVAGQQFRDLRAGGFDATEMTWLATNPLVEEDESRNWALAVQSAGQTLVFAVNEGLITERTDVLPAYRLAVRGLAKGE
;
A
#
# COMPACT_ATOMS: atom_id res chain seq x y z
N MET A 1 -9.66 -64.49 10.69
CA MET A 1 -10.65 -63.53 10.14
C MET A 1 -9.87 -62.37 9.51
N ASP A 2 -8.97 -62.63 8.57
CA ASP A 2 -9.15 -63.05 7.18
C ASP A 2 -9.65 -61.94 6.25
N THR A 3 -8.72 -61.55 5.36
CA THR A 3 -8.86 -61.18 3.93
C THR A 3 -9.80 -60.01 3.53
N ARG A 4 -9.57 -59.22 2.47
CA ARG A 4 -8.82 -59.38 1.22
C ARG A 4 -8.67 -58.01 0.51
N THR A 5 -7.56 -57.86 -0.18
CA THR A 5 -7.23 -56.95 -1.28
C THR A 5 -8.25 -57.01 -2.43
N LEU A 6 -8.52 -55.90 -3.13
CA LEU A 6 -8.70 -55.88 -4.60
C LEU A 6 -8.24 -54.55 -5.22
N VAL A 7 -7.37 -54.71 -6.22
CA VAL A 7 -6.86 -53.71 -7.17
C VAL A 7 -7.85 -53.56 -8.33
N ALA A 8 -8.00 -52.37 -8.89
CA ALA A 8 -8.53 -52.19 -10.24
C ALA A 8 -7.71 -51.14 -11.01
N VAL A 9 -6.84 -51.66 -11.88
CA VAL A 9 -6.21 -50.93 -12.99
C VAL A 9 -7.21 -50.90 -14.13
N SER A 10 -7.37 -49.77 -14.81
CA SER A 10 -7.98 -49.72 -16.15
C SER A 10 -7.29 -48.65 -16.98
N ALA A 11 -6.69 -49.10 -18.07
CA ALA A 11 -6.05 -48.33 -19.12
C ALA A 11 -6.83 -48.49 -20.44
N ALA A 12 -6.49 -47.62 -21.41
CA ALA A 12 -6.91 -47.58 -22.84
C ALA A 12 -8.04 -46.57 -23.14
N ALA A 13 -8.03 -45.77 -24.21
CA ALA A 13 -7.20 -45.75 -25.42
C ALA A 13 -7.19 -44.37 -26.11
N LEU A 14 -6.26 -44.25 -27.07
CA LEU A 14 -5.91 -43.16 -27.98
C LEU A 14 -7.03 -42.67 -28.92
N THR A 15 -6.94 -41.40 -29.33
CA THR A 15 -7.15 -40.98 -30.73
C THR A 15 -6.17 -39.87 -31.14
N LEU A 16 -5.56 -40.06 -32.33
CA LEU A 16 -4.60 -39.21 -33.05
C LEU A 16 -5.27 -38.16 -33.95
N GLY A 17 -4.51 -37.11 -34.33
CA GLY A 17 -4.67 -36.31 -35.57
C GLY A 17 -4.35 -34.82 -35.37
N LEU A 18 -3.09 -34.38 -35.43
CA LEU A 18 -2.32 -33.85 -36.60
C LEU A 18 -2.90 -32.57 -37.24
N LEU A 19 -2.12 -31.47 -37.23
CA LEU A 19 -1.61 -30.74 -38.42
C LEU A 19 -0.78 -29.48 -38.02
N THR A 20 0.53 -29.58 -38.26
CA THR A 20 1.46 -28.60 -38.90
C THR A 20 1.38 -27.10 -38.58
N GLY A 21 2.53 -26.53 -38.16
CA GLY A 21 2.79 -25.09 -38.24
C GLY A 21 4.09 -24.64 -37.57
N CYS A 22 5.24 -25.21 -37.92
CA CYS A 22 6.54 -24.58 -37.66
C CYS A 22 6.75 -23.50 -38.73
N VAL A 23 6.78 -22.24 -38.33
CA VAL A 23 7.42 -21.17 -39.09
C VAL A 23 8.56 -20.64 -38.23
N ASP A 24 9.78 -20.90 -38.67
CA ASP A 24 10.95 -20.12 -38.28
C ASP A 24 10.88 -18.81 -39.06
N ASP A 25 10.66 -17.70 -38.36
CA ASP A 25 10.97 -16.37 -38.87
C ASP A 25 11.77 -15.59 -37.84
N ALA A 26 12.63 -14.75 -38.38
CA ALA A 26 13.85 -14.23 -37.80
C ALA A 26 13.64 -13.36 -36.55
N THR A 27 14.69 -13.36 -35.72
CA THR A 27 15.06 -12.35 -34.71
C THR A 27 14.38 -10.99 -34.90
N ALA A 28 13.38 -10.71 -34.05
CA ALA A 28 13.03 -9.37 -33.61
C ALA A 28 13.42 -9.24 -32.13
N PRO A 29 14.06 -8.14 -31.69
CA PRO A 29 14.45 -7.99 -30.30
C PRO A 29 13.19 -7.96 -29.44
N ALA A 30 13.15 -8.81 -28.42
CA ALA A 30 12.16 -8.72 -27.36
C ALA A 30 12.25 -7.32 -26.76
N GLY A 31 11.26 -6.48 -27.06
CA GLY A 31 11.00 -5.27 -26.28
C GLY A 31 10.75 -5.66 -24.82
N PRO A 32 10.91 -4.75 -23.86
CA PRO A 32 10.72 -5.06 -22.45
C PRO A 32 9.35 -5.69 -22.26
N ALA A 33 9.32 -6.90 -21.72
CA ALA A 33 8.09 -7.55 -21.31
C ALA A 33 7.36 -6.58 -20.38
N ALA A 34 6.19 -6.11 -20.81
CA ALA A 34 5.26 -5.38 -19.96
C ALA A 34 5.02 -6.27 -18.73
N GLY A 35 5.45 -5.78 -17.56
CA GLY A 35 5.42 -6.54 -16.33
C GLY A 35 4.03 -7.13 -16.09
N ALA A 36 4.00 -8.40 -15.69
CA ALA A 36 2.77 -9.07 -15.30
C ALA A 36 2.02 -8.17 -14.31
N SER A 37 0.80 -7.77 -14.68
CA SER A 37 -0.07 -7.02 -13.77
C SER A 37 -0.32 -7.88 -12.54
N ALA A 38 -0.13 -7.30 -11.35
CA ALA A 38 -0.39 -8.01 -10.10
C ALA A 38 -1.84 -8.56 -10.12
N PRO A 39 -2.09 -9.74 -9.51
CA PRO A 39 -3.43 -10.29 -9.42
C PRO A 39 -4.37 -9.27 -8.75
N GLN A 40 -5.49 -9.00 -9.42
CA GLN A 40 -6.53 -8.09 -8.92
C GLN A 40 -7.48 -8.88 -8.02
N ALA A 41 -7.61 -8.47 -6.77
CA ALA A 41 -8.57 -9.02 -5.81
C ALA A 41 -9.76 -8.07 -5.65
N THR A 42 -10.95 -8.55 -6.02
CA THR A 42 -12.20 -7.79 -5.85
C THR A 42 -12.73 -7.93 -4.43
N GLY A 43 -13.20 -6.83 -3.83
CA GLY A 43 -13.72 -6.81 -2.47
C GLY A 43 -12.65 -6.98 -1.39
N GLU A 44 -13.07 -7.40 -0.20
CA GLU A 44 -12.15 -7.54 0.92
C GLU A 44 -11.02 -8.56 0.65
N PRO A 45 -9.80 -8.28 1.14
CA PRO A 45 -9.40 -7.09 1.89
C PRO A 45 -8.74 -6.01 1.03
N TRP A 46 -8.74 -6.13 -0.31
CA TRP A 46 -7.88 -5.31 -1.18
C TRP A 46 -8.62 -4.25 -2.01
N TYR A 47 -9.87 -4.53 -2.39
CA TYR A 47 -10.72 -3.65 -3.20
C TYR A 47 -10.04 -3.13 -4.47
N ASP A 48 -9.36 -4.00 -5.22
CA ASP A 48 -8.57 -3.60 -6.40
C ASP A 48 -9.44 -3.07 -7.56
N GLU A 49 -10.75 -3.33 -7.53
CA GLU A 49 -11.77 -2.74 -8.39
C GLU A 49 -11.92 -1.22 -8.20
N THR A 50 -11.45 -0.69 -7.06
CA THR A 50 -11.49 0.75 -6.78
C THR A 50 -10.57 1.50 -7.74
N ALA A 51 -11.18 2.28 -8.62
CA ALA A 51 -10.44 3.13 -9.54
C ALA A 51 -9.67 4.23 -8.78
N PRO A 52 -8.44 4.57 -9.20
CA PRO A 52 -7.76 5.76 -8.72
C PRO A 52 -8.57 7.02 -8.96
N ALA A 53 -8.47 7.99 -8.06
CA ALA A 53 -9.06 9.31 -8.24
C ALA A 53 -8.45 10.04 -9.45
N SER A 54 -9.17 11.04 -9.98
CA SER A 54 -8.62 11.97 -10.97
C SER A 54 -7.48 12.78 -10.37
N PRO A 55 -6.35 12.95 -11.07
CA PRO A 55 -5.23 13.77 -10.59
C PRO A 55 -5.55 15.27 -10.65
N GLY A 56 -5.11 16.03 -9.65
CA GLY A 56 -5.20 17.50 -9.61
C GLY A 56 -3.89 18.20 -9.25
N GLY A 57 -2.80 17.47 -9.11
CA GLY A 57 -1.48 18.04 -8.81
C GLY A 57 -0.44 16.98 -8.49
N THR A 58 0.73 17.41 -8.03
CA THR A 58 1.83 16.54 -7.59
C THR A 58 2.51 17.18 -6.38
N THR A 59 2.99 16.36 -5.46
CA THR A 59 3.81 16.78 -4.31
C THR A 59 4.95 15.77 -4.11
N GLY A 60 5.79 16.00 -3.11
CA GLY A 60 7.01 15.24 -2.93
C GLY A 60 8.21 15.91 -3.59
N GLY A 61 9.41 15.37 -3.38
CA GLY A 61 10.65 15.96 -3.85
C GLY A 61 11.07 17.21 -3.08
N ALA A 62 12.28 17.69 -3.36
CA ALA A 62 12.85 18.84 -2.68
C ALA A 62 12.03 20.11 -2.93
N GLY A 63 11.86 20.94 -1.89
CA GLY A 63 11.15 22.24 -2.00
C GLY A 63 9.62 22.15 -2.11
N SER A 64 9.03 20.95 -2.12
CA SER A 64 7.58 20.79 -2.09
C SER A 64 7.00 20.99 -0.67
N PRO A 65 5.67 21.16 -0.53
CA PRO A 65 4.99 21.15 0.76
C PRO A 65 5.14 19.83 1.54
N CYS A 66 5.58 18.75 0.88
CA CYS A 66 5.88 17.45 1.47
C CYS A 66 7.29 17.00 1.04
N PRO A 67 8.37 17.48 1.68
CA PRO A 67 9.73 17.21 1.22
C PRO A 67 10.17 15.78 1.59
N VAL A 68 9.79 14.81 0.76
CA VAL A 68 10.18 13.39 0.86
C VAL A 68 10.90 12.95 -0.42
N PRO A 69 11.78 11.92 -0.39
CA PRO A 69 12.61 11.53 -1.54
C PRO A 69 11.85 10.76 -2.65
N VAL A 70 10.58 11.10 -2.85
CA VAL A 70 9.69 10.58 -3.88
C VAL A 70 8.71 11.68 -4.29
N THR A 71 8.18 11.62 -5.51
CA THR A 71 7.03 12.43 -5.93
C THR A 71 5.82 11.54 -6.14
N PHE A 72 4.63 12.09 -5.96
CA PHE A 72 3.38 11.37 -6.21
C PHE A 72 2.24 12.33 -6.57
N PRO A 73 1.28 11.87 -7.40
CA PRO A 73 0.11 12.67 -7.76
C PRO A 73 -0.82 12.86 -6.56
N LEU A 74 -1.48 14.01 -6.54
CA LEU A 74 -2.56 14.33 -5.63
C LEU A 74 -3.90 14.17 -6.35
N ALA A 75 -4.91 13.69 -5.64
CA ALA A 75 -6.27 13.68 -6.14
C ALA A 75 -6.79 15.12 -6.32
N ASP A 76 -7.72 15.31 -7.25
CA ASP A 76 -8.31 16.62 -7.48
C ASP A 76 -8.95 17.21 -6.21
N GLY A 77 -8.61 18.46 -5.91
CA GLY A 77 -8.99 19.16 -4.69
C GLY A 77 -8.26 18.74 -3.40
N TRP A 78 -7.33 17.77 -3.44
CA TRP A 78 -6.51 17.41 -2.27
C TRP A 78 -5.30 18.33 -2.14
N THR A 79 -4.91 18.64 -0.90
CA THR A 79 -3.81 19.60 -0.65
C THR A 79 -2.76 18.98 0.28
N ALA A 80 -1.51 18.99 -0.17
CA ALA A 80 -0.38 18.60 0.67
C ALA A 80 0.00 19.73 1.64
N LYS A 81 0.20 19.37 2.91
CA LYS A 81 0.64 20.27 3.97
C LYS A 81 1.74 19.61 4.79
N ALA A 82 2.71 20.42 5.21
CA ALA A 82 3.67 20.02 6.22
C ALA A 82 2.95 19.90 7.57
N ILE A 83 3.20 18.81 8.30
CA ILE A 83 2.73 18.70 9.68
C ILE A 83 3.59 19.62 10.53
N LYS A 84 2.94 20.58 11.20
CA LYS A 84 3.61 21.44 12.17
C LYS A 84 3.54 20.75 13.53
N PRO A 85 4.68 20.38 14.15
CA PRO A 85 4.64 19.86 15.50
C PRO A 85 4.02 20.91 16.43
N PRO A 86 3.27 20.47 17.46
CA PRO A 86 2.79 21.38 18.50
C PRO A 86 3.98 22.14 19.11
N LYS A 87 3.78 23.40 19.48
CA LYS A 87 4.81 24.26 20.10
C LYS A 87 4.52 24.44 21.60
N GLY A 88 5.57 24.74 22.37
CA GLY A 88 5.46 25.02 23.81
C GLY A 88 5.55 23.75 24.66
N GLU A 89 5.09 23.82 25.90
CA GLU A 89 5.20 22.73 26.89
C GLU A 89 4.42 21.46 26.47
N LEU A 90 3.39 21.61 25.64
CA LEU A 90 2.66 20.51 25.01
C LEU A 90 3.44 19.83 23.86
N ALA A 91 4.52 20.42 23.37
CA ALA A 91 5.29 19.91 22.24
C ALA A 91 5.97 18.58 22.56
N GLU A 92 6.56 18.45 23.74
CA GLU A 92 7.21 17.21 24.16
C GLU A 92 6.18 16.12 24.46
N LEU A 93 5.07 16.46 25.13
CA LEU A 93 4.07 15.47 25.55
C LEU A 93 3.20 14.95 24.39
N VAL A 94 2.77 15.85 23.50
CA VAL A 94 1.78 15.52 22.46
C VAL A 94 2.42 15.43 21.08
N GLY A 95 3.59 16.06 20.90
CA GLY A 95 4.33 16.03 19.65
C GLY A 95 4.76 14.62 19.28
N GLU A 96 5.32 13.85 20.20
CA GLU A 96 5.69 12.46 19.92
C GLU A 96 4.46 11.61 19.58
N ALA A 97 3.40 11.68 20.38
CA ALA A 97 2.18 10.90 20.12
C ALA A 97 1.53 11.21 18.75
N LEU A 98 1.62 12.46 18.29
CA LEU A 98 1.05 12.88 17.01
C LEU A 98 1.98 12.65 15.82
N THR A 99 3.29 12.64 16.04
CA THR A 99 4.29 12.60 14.96
C THR A 99 5.06 11.30 14.87
N LYS A 100 4.97 10.42 15.89
CA LYS A 100 5.62 9.12 15.91
C LYS A 100 4.59 8.00 15.88
N ARG A 101 4.88 6.95 15.13
CA ARG A 101 4.11 5.71 15.12
C ARG A 101 5.02 4.54 14.76
N GLY A 102 5.20 3.60 15.69
CA GLY A 102 5.89 2.34 15.37
C GLY A 102 7.30 2.48 14.82
N GLY A 103 8.11 3.40 15.37
CA GLY A 103 9.47 3.69 14.86
C GLY A 103 9.49 4.45 13.53
N THR A 104 8.41 5.14 13.19
CA THR A 104 8.32 6.05 12.06
C THR A 104 7.95 7.46 12.53
N THR A 105 8.41 8.47 11.79
CA THR A 105 8.07 9.88 11.99
C THR A 105 7.26 10.40 10.81
N VAL A 106 6.13 11.05 11.07
CA VAL A 106 5.34 11.70 10.02
C VAL A 106 6.13 12.82 9.36
N ARG A 107 6.09 12.88 8.03
CA ARG A 107 6.77 13.89 7.21
C ARG A 107 5.79 14.88 6.61
N CYS A 108 4.64 14.40 6.18
CA CYS A 108 3.60 15.27 5.66
C CYS A 108 2.23 14.61 5.70
N GLU A 109 1.22 15.45 5.56
CA GLU A 109 -0.18 15.07 5.42
C GLU A 109 -0.71 15.63 4.10
N VAL A 110 -1.54 14.84 3.43
CA VAL A 110 -2.34 15.30 2.30
C VAL A 110 -3.79 15.21 2.74
N ASP A 111 -4.41 16.37 2.88
CA ASP A 111 -5.79 16.48 3.30
C ASP A 111 -6.72 16.29 2.12
N GLY A 112 -7.70 15.40 2.29
CA GLY A 112 -8.90 15.39 1.47
C GLY A 112 -9.73 16.65 1.64
N ARG A 113 -10.70 16.84 0.73
CA ARG A 113 -11.63 17.99 0.63
C ARG A 113 -12.01 18.64 1.98
N PRO A 114 -12.34 19.95 1.99
CA PRO A 114 -12.74 20.62 3.22
C PRO A 114 -14.01 19.96 3.79
N ALA A 115 -13.99 19.67 5.10
CA ALA A 115 -15.01 18.96 5.90
C ALA A 115 -14.90 17.42 6.03
N GLY A 116 -13.70 16.89 6.29
CA GLY A 116 -13.57 15.53 6.86
C GLY A 116 -13.42 14.40 5.85
N GLY A 117 -12.93 14.69 4.63
CA GLY A 117 -12.72 13.72 3.54
C GLY A 117 -11.61 12.69 3.73
N GLY A 118 -11.14 12.48 4.96
CA GLY A 118 -9.95 11.70 5.28
C GLY A 118 -8.63 12.34 4.83
N PHE A 119 -7.53 11.62 5.05
CA PHE A 119 -6.19 12.12 4.73
C PHE A 119 -5.19 10.98 4.48
N LEU A 120 -4.15 11.29 3.69
CA LEU A 120 -2.99 10.42 3.47
C LEU A 120 -1.81 10.99 4.26
N ARG A 121 -1.21 10.20 5.14
CA ARG A 121 0.05 10.56 5.82
C ARG A 121 1.21 9.77 5.24
N ILE A 122 2.32 10.49 5.08
CA ILE A 122 3.59 9.92 4.67
C ILE A 122 4.51 9.95 5.87
N TRP A 123 5.02 8.79 6.24
CA TRP A 123 5.91 8.58 7.36
C TRP A 123 7.27 8.12 6.84
N ALA A 124 8.33 8.49 7.55
CA ALA A 124 9.66 7.97 7.33
C ALA A 124 10.06 7.08 8.50
N ALA A 125 10.61 5.91 8.22
CA ALA A 125 11.24 5.11 9.26
C ALA A 125 12.39 5.89 9.92
N ASP A 126 12.51 5.76 11.23
CA ASP A 126 13.57 6.40 12.00
C ASP A 126 14.94 5.70 11.75
N SER A 127 14.90 4.42 11.36
CA SER A 127 16.07 3.65 10.96
C SER A 127 16.19 3.57 9.43
N PRO A 128 17.36 3.92 8.84
CA PRO A 128 17.54 3.99 7.38
C PRO A 128 17.54 2.61 6.69
N THR A 129 17.64 1.51 7.43
CA THR A 129 17.80 0.16 6.86
C THR A 129 16.63 -0.78 7.15
N VAL A 130 15.55 -0.29 7.75
CA VAL A 130 14.37 -1.13 8.00
C VAL A 130 13.74 -1.52 6.66
N THR A 131 13.38 -2.78 6.50
CA THR A 131 12.69 -3.23 5.28
C THR A 131 11.27 -2.68 5.23
N PRO A 132 10.66 -2.51 4.03
CA PRO A 132 9.27 -2.09 3.88
C PRO A 132 8.30 -2.89 4.75
N ARG A 133 8.43 -4.23 4.74
CA ARG A 133 7.59 -5.11 5.56
C ARG A 133 7.75 -4.87 7.06
N ALA A 134 8.98 -4.82 7.56
CA ALA A 134 9.24 -4.61 8.99
C ALA A 134 8.77 -3.22 9.47
N ALA A 135 8.86 -2.20 8.60
CA ALA A 135 8.32 -0.88 8.86
C ALA A 135 6.78 -0.91 9.00
N LEU A 136 6.08 -1.63 8.11
CA LEU A 136 4.63 -1.79 8.17
C LEU A 136 4.19 -2.54 9.43
N GLU A 137 4.84 -3.65 9.76
CA GLU A 137 4.54 -4.43 10.98
C GLU A 137 4.67 -3.56 12.24
N SER A 138 5.78 -2.81 12.36
CA SER A 138 6.01 -1.90 13.48
C SER A 138 5.01 -0.74 13.49
N PHE A 139 4.70 -0.18 12.31
CA PHE A 139 3.75 0.92 12.15
C PHE A 139 2.34 0.55 12.62
N ALA A 140 1.85 -0.64 12.28
CA ALA A 140 0.56 -1.12 12.74
C ALA A 140 0.55 -1.33 14.26
N ALA A 141 1.56 -2.01 14.81
CA ALA A 141 1.67 -2.26 16.25
C ALA A 141 1.83 -0.98 17.08
N GLY A 142 2.44 0.07 16.51
CA GLY A 142 2.74 1.32 17.20
C GLY A 142 1.56 2.29 17.34
N ALA A 143 0.34 1.88 16.99
CA ALA A 143 -0.85 2.74 17.05
C ALA A 143 -1.57 2.73 18.41
N GLY A 144 -1.24 1.79 19.30
CA GLY A 144 -1.98 1.57 20.55
C GLY A 144 -3.32 0.85 20.37
N GLU A 145 -3.60 0.36 19.16
CA GLU A 145 -4.78 -0.43 18.79
C GLU A 145 -4.44 -1.92 18.81
N THR A 146 -5.46 -2.78 19.02
CA THR A 146 -5.30 -4.21 18.79
C THR A 146 -5.28 -4.47 17.29
N VAL A 147 -4.23 -5.15 16.80
CA VAL A 147 -4.05 -5.44 15.37
C VAL A 147 -4.34 -6.91 15.09
N ALA A 148 -5.14 -7.18 14.06
CA ALA A 148 -5.49 -8.54 13.61
C ALA A 148 -5.54 -8.64 12.07
N GLY A 149 -5.62 -9.86 11.55
CA GLY A 149 -5.90 -10.13 10.14
C GLY A 149 -4.92 -9.49 9.15
N GLN A 150 -3.65 -9.36 9.54
CA GLN A 150 -2.61 -8.77 8.69
C GLN A 150 -2.40 -9.61 7.43
N GLN A 151 -2.49 -8.97 6.27
CA GLN A 151 -2.13 -9.55 4.98
C GLN A 151 -1.16 -8.63 4.26
N PHE A 152 -0.26 -9.23 3.49
CA PHE A 152 0.78 -8.54 2.77
C PHE A 152 0.78 -8.96 1.32
N ARG A 153 1.14 -8.04 0.44
CA ARG A 153 1.49 -8.35 -0.94
C ARG A 153 2.68 -7.49 -1.38
N ASP A 154 3.55 -8.08 -2.18
CA ASP A 154 4.58 -7.35 -2.88
C ASP A 154 4.03 -6.92 -4.25
N LEU A 155 4.29 -5.68 -4.63
CA LEU A 155 3.83 -5.12 -5.90
C LEU A 155 4.79 -4.04 -6.42
N ARG A 156 4.50 -3.54 -7.61
CA ARG A 156 5.11 -2.33 -8.14
C ARG A 156 4.24 -1.11 -7.85
N ALA A 157 4.82 -0.13 -7.16
CA ALA A 157 4.20 1.16 -6.86
C ALA A 157 4.92 2.23 -7.68
N GLY A 158 4.35 2.56 -8.84
CA GLY A 158 5.04 3.33 -9.87
C GLY A 158 6.40 2.71 -10.21
N GLY A 159 7.48 3.47 -9.98
CA GLY A 159 8.85 3.02 -10.23
C GLY A 159 9.49 2.12 -9.15
N PHE A 160 8.79 1.83 -8.04
CA PHE A 160 9.39 1.19 -6.86
C PHE A 160 8.92 -0.25 -6.65
N ASP A 161 9.81 -1.11 -6.17
CA ASP A 161 9.42 -2.32 -5.45
C ASP A 161 8.81 -1.92 -4.10
N ALA A 162 7.60 -2.40 -3.83
CA ALA A 162 6.82 -2.01 -2.68
C ALA A 162 6.22 -3.23 -1.99
N THR A 163 6.02 -3.10 -0.67
CA THR A 163 5.17 -4.00 0.11
C THR A 163 3.93 -3.22 0.53
N GLU A 164 2.76 -3.78 0.29
CA GLU A 164 1.50 -3.25 0.82
C GLU A 164 0.96 -4.21 1.89
N MET A 165 0.45 -3.63 2.96
CA MET A 165 -0.18 -4.34 4.05
C MET A 165 -1.60 -3.83 4.25
N THR A 166 -2.50 -4.76 4.56
CA THR A 166 -3.81 -4.48 5.12
C THR A 166 -3.98 -5.20 6.45
N TRP A 167 -4.71 -4.60 7.38
CA TRP A 167 -4.96 -5.15 8.72
C TRP A 167 -6.26 -4.61 9.29
N LEU A 168 -6.78 -5.31 10.30
CA LEU A 168 -7.88 -4.86 11.13
C LEU A 168 -7.28 -4.21 12.38
N ALA A 169 -7.81 -3.06 12.76
CA ALA A 169 -7.47 -2.38 14.00
C ALA A 169 -8.72 -2.19 14.85
N THR A 170 -8.62 -2.53 16.13
CA THR A 170 -9.69 -2.35 17.12
C THR A 170 -9.21 -1.37 18.19
N ASN A 171 -9.98 -0.31 18.42
CA ASN A 171 -9.70 0.66 19.48
C ASN A 171 -10.20 0.10 20.83
N PRO A 172 -9.34 -0.07 21.85
CA PRO A 172 -9.77 -0.60 23.15
C PRO A 172 -10.70 0.35 23.93
N LEU A 173 -10.76 1.64 23.55
CA LEU A 173 -11.62 2.64 24.21
C LEU A 173 -13.03 2.69 23.61
N VAL A 174 -13.20 2.17 22.41
CA VAL A 174 -14.48 2.08 21.70
C VAL A 174 -14.61 0.62 21.29
N GLU A 175 -14.98 -0.22 22.26
CA GLU A 175 -15.28 -1.61 21.99
C GLU A 175 -16.38 -1.67 20.90
N GLU A 176 -16.18 -2.51 19.88
CA GLU A 176 -17.08 -2.81 18.74
C GLU A 176 -16.72 -2.24 17.35
N ASP A 177 -15.86 -1.23 17.22
CA ASP A 177 -15.47 -0.71 15.89
C ASP A 177 -14.12 -1.26 15.42
N GLU A 178 -14.16 -2.38 14.71
CA GLU A 178 -13.00 -2.91 13.97
C GLU A 178 -12.90 -2.26 12.59
N SER A 179 -11.78 -1.58 12.31
CA SER A 179 -11.59 -0.86 11.06
C SER A 179 -10.48 -1.47 10.19
N ARG A 180 -10.80 -1.73 8.92
CA ARG A 180 -9.84 -2.19 7.89
C ARG A 180 -8.92 -1.05 7.45
N ASN A 181 -7.61 -1.29 7.50
CA ASN A 181 -6.55 -0.33 7.17
C ASN A 181 -5.76 -0.75 5.94
N TRP A 182 -5.10 0.20 5.28
CA TRP A 182 -4.08 -0.04 4.27
C TRP A 182 -2.87 0.88 4.47
N ALA A 183 -1.70 0.32 4.21
CA ALA A 183 -0.48 1.09 4.06
C ALA A 183 0.47 0.43 3.08
N LEU A 184 1.23 1.23 2.37
CA LEU A 184 2.27 0.78 1.44
C LEU A 184 3.61 1.37 1.85
N ALA A 185 4.65 0.55 1.78
CA ALA A 185 6.01 0.96 2.08
C ALA A 185 6.95 0.76 0.89
N VAL A 186 7.82 1.74 0.68
CA VAL A 186 8.86 1.75 -0.35
C VAL A 186 10.18 2.21 0.24
N GLN A 187 11.28 1.77 -0.35
CA GLN A 187 12.61 2.35 -0.08
C GLN A 187 12.95 3.38 -1.16
N SER A 188 13.36 4.57 -0.76
CA SER A 188 13.91 5.60 -1.65
C SER A 188 15.03 6.36 -0.98
N ALA A 189 16.13 6.58 -1.70
CA ALA A 189 17.31 7.32 -1.23
C ALA A 189 17.83 6.87 0.16
N GLY A 190 17.82 5.57 0.45
CA GLY A 190 18.28 5.02 1.74
C GLY A 190 17.33 5.26 2.91
N GLN A 191 16.05 5.56 2.65
CA GLN A 191 15.01 5.74 3.66
C GLN A 191 13.77 4.91 3.29
N THR A 192 13.18 4.24 4.28
CA THR A 192 11.88 3.58 4.10
C THR A 192 10.75 4.57 4.39
N LEU A 193 9.86 4.73 3.42
CA LEU A 193 8.66 5.55 3.53
C LEU A 193 7.43 4.67 3.69
N VAL A 194 6.49 5.07 4.54
CA VAL A 194 5.18 4.42 4.72
C VAL A 194 4.09 5.42 4.33
N PHE A 195 3.23 5.02 3.41
CA PHE A 195 2.06 5.74 2.94
C PHE A 195 0.83 5.10 3.59
N ALA A 196 0.16 5.83 4.48
CA ALA A 196 -0.99 5.31 5.22
C ALA A 196 -2.19 6.24 5.09
N VAL A 197 -3.35 5.66 4.78
CA VAL A 197 -4.63 6.38 4.78
C VAL A 197 -5.23 6.41 6.16
N ASN A 198 -6.01 7.44 6.43
CA ASN A 198 -6.84 7.56 7.61
C ASN A 198 -8.17 8.14 7.18
N GLU A 199 -9.23 7.66 7.82
CA GLU A 199 -10.56 8.22 7.64
C GLU A 199 -10.67 9.59 8.35
N GLY A 200 -11.56 10.44 7.83
CA GLY A 200 -12.01 11.64 8.51
C GLY A 200 -13.36 11.40 9.19
N LEU A 201 -13.89 12.43 9.83
CA LEU A 201 -15.09 12.35 10.67
C LEU A 201 -16.36 11.84 9.96
N ILE A 202 -16.44 11.95 8.63
CA ILE A 202 -17.64 11.63 7.85
C ILE A 202 -17.37 10.67 6.69
N THR A 203 -16.17 10.08 6.62
CA THR A 203 -15.76 9.17 5.56
C THR A 203 -15.49 7.80 6.14
N GLU A 204 -15.80 6.76 5.38
CA GLU A 204 -15.32 5.42 5.68
C GLU A 204 -13.87 5.24 5.18
N ARG A 205 -13.16 4.25 5.73
CA ARG A 205 -11.81 3.86 5.28
C ARG A 205 -11.71 3.56 3.79
N THR A 206 -12.78 3.10 3.15
CA THR A 206 -12.81 2.80 1.71
C THR A 206 -12.92 4.06 0.86
N ASP A 207 -13.51 5.15 1.36
CA ASP A 207 -13.68 6.42 0.62
C ASP A 207 -12.35 7.09 0.27
N VAL A 208 -11.30 6.81 1.06
CA VAL A 208 -9.95 7.33 0.85
C VAL A 208 -9.10 6.46 -0.09
N LEU A 209 -9.55 5.26 -0.44
CA LEU A 209 -8.83 4.36 -1.34
C LEU A 209 -8.56 4.95 -2.72
N PRO A 210 -9.48 5.65 -3.40
CA PRO A 210 -9.19 6.24 -4.72
C PRO A 210 -7.98 7.18 -4.71
N ALA A 211 -7.86 8.04 -3.69
CA ALA A 211 -6.74 8.97 -3.54
C ALA A 211 -5.44 8.24 -3.20
N TYR A 212 -5.51 7.24 -2.32
CA TYR A 212 -4.37 6.38 -2.01
C TYR A 212 -3.86 5.61 -3.20
N ARG A 213 -4.75 4.98 -3.98
CA ARG A 213 -4.41 4.25 -5.21
C ARG A 213 -3.77 5.16 -6.23
N LEU A 214 -4.26 6.40 -6.39
CA LEU A 214 -3.63 7.40 -7.24
C LEU A 214 -2.19 7.69 -6.77
N ALA A 215 -2.02 8.02 -5.49
CA ALA A 215 -0.71 8.37 -4.93
C ALA A 215 0.31 7.24 -5.08
N VAL A 216 -0.02 6.02 -4.62
CA VAL A 216 0.95 4.91 -4.59
C VAL A 216 1.25 4.36 -5.99
N ARG A 217 0.27 4.33 -6.90
CA ARG A 217 0.50 3.87 -8.29
C ARG A 217 1.30 4.90 -9.10
N GLY A 218 1.23 6.18 -8.73
CA GLY A 218 1.96 7.27 -9.38
C GLY A 218 3.31 7.62 -8.73
N LEU A 219 3.84 6.79 -7.84
CA LEU A 219 5.13 7.04 -7.18
C LEU A 219 6.28 7.11 -8.18
N ALA A 220 7.06 8.19 -8.10
CA ALA A 220 8.28 8.38 -8.87
C ALA A 220 9.43 8.88 -7.96
N LYS A 221 10.67 8.80 -8.46
CA LYS A 221 11.83 9.33 -7.74
C LYS A 221 11.68 10.84 -7.56
N GLY A 222 11.95 11.33 -6.36
CA GLY A 222 12.02 12.77 -6.11
C GLY A 222 13.38 13.29 -6.56
N GLU A 223 13.37 14.21 -7.51
CA GLU A 223 14.55 14.99 -7.92
C GLU A 223 14.80 16.15 -6.94
#